data_AF-M0BJ65-F1
#
_entry.id   AF-M0BJ65-F1
#
_cell.length_a   1.000
_cell.length_b   1.000
_cell.length_c   1.000
_cell.angle_alpha   90.00
_cell.angle_beta   90.00
_cell.angle_gamma   90.00
#
_symmetry.space_group_name_H-M   'P 1'
#
loop_
_entity.id
_entity.type
_entity.pdbx_description
1 polymer ?
#
loop_
_entity_poly.entity_id
_entity_poly.type
_entity_poly.pdbx_seq_one_letter_code
_entity_poly.pdbx_strand_id
1 'polypeptide(L)'
;MKVGAGVLYLHRSGGSDRLDGLARRGWWDRWHDWSIGLLLACQVSVLAVVVTGAWLALQQPDPTAMNAPENTVAVPGVNAFMPLAAAPYVIVALVVATGVHEFGHAIACRREAIPVRESGIALLFGVIPLAAYVLPGEALDDAPRRSKLRVFAAGVANNVLVAVLALAALFAPVTGSPTDAFMQYFGWAVSGGAPPTAGSIAALGAGTNLAFWTALLSANVGLMNALPVSILDGGRVLSLGLESIGRPRTARRRRLTVHATGIVALLAVVVAVVAPHLRG
;
A
#
# COMPACT_ATOMS: atom_id res chain seq x y z
N MET A 1 3.94 -13.31 22.26
CA MET A 1 5.02 -12.37 21.91
C MET A 1 6.16 -13.18 21.31
N LYS A 2 6.68 -12.79 20.15
CA LYS A 2 7.83 -13.44 19.51
C LYS A 2 8.91 -12.39 19.21
N VAL A 3 10.17 -12.72 19.45
CA VAL A 3 11.31 -11.83 19.20
C VAL A 3 12.13 -12.42 18.05
N GLY A 4 12.22 -11.69 16.94
CA GLY A 4 13.13 -11.95 15.82
C GLY A 4 14.34 -11.03 15.87
N ALA A 5 15.21 -11.08 14.86
CA ALA A 5 16.42 -10.24 14.75
C ALA A 5 16.07 -8.73 14.72
N GLY A 6 15.95 -8.12 15.90
CA GLY A 6 15.55 -6.72 16.06
C GLY A 6 14.07 -6.42 15.82
N VAL A 7 13.19 -7.41 15.64
CA VAL A 7 11.75 -7.19 15.43
C VAL A 7 10.94 -7.88 16.51
N LEU A 8 10.11 -7.11 17.21
CA LEU A 8 9.18 -7.56 18.23
C LEU A 8 7.79 -7.76 17.60
N TYR A 9 7.26 -8.99 17.69
CA TYR A 9 5.91 -9.31 17.24
C TYR A 9 4.96 -9.37 18.44
N LEU A 10 4.04 -8.40 18.47
CA LEU A 10 2.90 -8.39 19.38
C LEU A 10 1.72 -9.00 18.63
N HIS A 11 1.25 -10.16 19.07
CA HIS A 11 0.17 -10.88 18.42
C HIS A 11 -0.94 -11.24 19.39
N ARG A 12 -2.17 -11.32 18.87
CA ARG A 12 -3.35 -11.80 19.56
C ARG A 12 -3.98 -12.92 18.74
N SER A 13 -4.24 -14.04 19.41
CA SER A 13 -5.02 -15.15 18.86
C SER A 13 -6.47 -15.06 19.34
N GLY A 14 -7.43 -15.33 18.46
CA GLY A 14 -8.85 -15.36 18.79
C GLY A 14 -9.63 -14.10 18.41
N GLY A 15 -10.97 -14.21 18.50
CA GLY A 15 -11.91 -13.18 18.09
C GLY A 15 -12.00 -11.98 19.04
N SER A 16 -12.75 -10.97 18.61
CA SER A 16 -13.07 -9.78 19.39
C SER A 16 -14.56 -9.49 19.23
N ASP A 17 -15.31 -9.55 20.33
CA ASP A 17 -16.77 -9.29 20.34
C ASP A 17 -17.11 -7.91 19.78
N ARG A 18 -16.20 -6.94 19.95
CA ARG A 18 -16.34 -5.59 19.36
C ARG A 18 -16.25 -5.62 17.84
N LEU A 19 -15.31 -6.39 17.27
CA LEU A 19 -15.20 -6.55 15.82
C LEU A 19 -16.41 -7.30 15.25
N ASP A 20 -16.91 -8.30 15.97
CA ASP A 20 -18.14 -9.02 15.61
C ASP A 20 -19.35 -8.09 15.60
N GLY A 21 -19.48 -7.25 16.64
CA GLY A 21 -20.51 -6.21 16.70
C GLY A 21 -20.44 -5.25 15.51
N LEU A 22 -19.24 -4.81 15.12
CA LEU A 22 -19.04 -3.88 14.02
C LEU A 22 -19.32 -4.52 12.66
N ALA A 23 -18.89 -5.77 12.45
CA ALA A 23 -19.07 -6.51 11.20
C ALA A 23 -20.53 -6.89 10.92
N ARG A 24 -21.40 -6.92 11.93
CA ARG A 24 -22.85 -7.19 11.75
C ARG A 24 -23.58 -6.10 10.97
N ARG A 25 -23.03 -4.89 10.84
CA ARG A 25 -23.67 -3.78 10.12
C ARG A 25 -23.80 -4.10 8.62
N GLY A 26 -25.01 -3.94 8.07
CA GLY A 26 -25.31 -4.36 6.68
C GLY A 26 -24.64 -3.55 5.58
N TRP A 27 -24.11 -2.36 5.86
CA TRP A 27 -23.40 -1.56 4.86
C TRP A 27 -22.04 -2.17 4.45
N TRP A 28 -21.48 -3.05 5.28
CA TRP A 28 -20.26 -3.77 4.96
C TRP A 28 -20.40 -4.66 3.71
N ASP A 29 -21.58 -5.23 3.45
CA ASP A 29 -21.78 -6.03 2.24
C ASP A 29 -21.56 -5.19 0.98
N ARG A 30 -22.17 -3.99 0.94
CA ARG A 30 -22.04 -3.06 -0.18
C ARG A 30 -20.60 -2.55 -0.32
N TRP A 31 -19.97 -2.20 0.80
CA TRP A 31 -18.56 -1.76 0.81
C TRP A 31 -17.63 -2.85 0.27
N HIS A 32 -17.78 -4.10 0.74
CA HIS A 32 -16.94 -5.20 0.30
C HIS A 32 -17.20 -5.58 -1.16
N ASP A 33 -18.43 -5.52 -1.66
CA ASP A 33 -18.68 -5.72 -3.09
C ASP A 33 -18.03 -4.64 -3.95
N TRP A 34 -18.16 -3.39 -3.54
CA TRP A 34 -17.54 -2.27 -4.25
C TRP A 34 -16.00 -2.35 -4.21
N SER A 35 -15.44 -2.83 -3.10
CA SER A 35 -14.00 -3.01 -2.94
C SER A 35 -13.37 -3.92 -4.01
N ILE A 36 -14.09 -4.94 -4.46
CA ILE A 36 -13.60 -5.85 -5.51
C ILE A 36 -13.38 -5.08 -6.81
N GLY A 37 -14.37 -4.28 -7.23
CA GLY A 37 -14.28 -3.44 -8.42
C GLY A 37 -13.18 -2.38 -8.29
N LEU A 38 -13.08 -1.74 -7.13
CA LEU A 38 -12.03 -0.76 -6.86
C LEU A 38 -10.63 -1.39 -6.96
N LEU A 39 -10.41 -2.56 -6.34
CA LEU A 39 -9.11 -3.24 -6.42
C LEU A 39 -8.74 -3.54 -7.86
N LEU A 40 -9.68 -4.07 -8.67
CA LEU A 40 -9.43 -4.36 -10.09
C LEU A 40 -9.08 -3.09 -10.86
N ALA A 41 -9.75 -1.97 -10.59
CA ALA A 41 -9.42 -0.68 -11.18
C ALA A 41 -8.01 -0.22 -10.78
N CYS A 42 -7.68 -0.25 -9.48
CA CYS A 42 -6.33 0.06 -8.98
C CYS A 42 -5.27 -0.82 -9.62
N GLN A 43 -5.52 -2.12 -9.79
CA GLN A 43 -4.60 -3.06 -10.40
C GLN A 43 -4.29 -2.67 -11.86
N VAL A 44 -5.32 -2.31 -12.65
CA VAL A 44 -5.13 -1.82 -14.02
C VAL A 44 -4.38 -0.48 -14.02
N SER A 45 -4.77 0.46 -13.16
CA SER A 45 -4.14 1.79 -13.08
C SER A 45 -2.66 1.70 -12.72
N VAL A 46 -2.28 0.88 -11.73
CA VAL A 46 -0.87 0.73 -11.31
C VAL A 46 -0.05 0.08 -12.42
N LEU A 47 -0.56 -0.94 -13.10
CA LEU A 47 0.13 -1.55 -14.24
C LEU A 47 0.33 -0.54 -15.36
N ALA A 48 -0.68 0.27 -15.67
CA ALA A 48 -0.57 1.33 -16.67
C ALA A 48 0.51 2.35 -16.27
N VAL A 49 0.50 2.84 -15.02
CA VAL A 49 1.50 3.78 -14.49
C VAL A 49 2.91 3.20 -14.59
N VAL A 50 3.12 1.95 -14.18
CA VAL A 50 4.43 1.28 -14.22
C VAL A 50 4.93 1.10 -15.65
N VAL A 51 4.07 0.66 -16.57
CA VAL A 51 4.42 0.50 -17.99
C VAL A 51 4.72 1.85 -18.65
N THR A 52 3.90 2.86 -18.39
CA THR A 52 4.13 4.23 -18.88
C THR A 52 5.42 4.81 -18.31
N GLY A 53 5.70 4.60 -17.02
CA GLY A 53 6.95 5.03 -16.38
C GLY A 53 8.17 4.38 -17.01
N ALA A 54 8.13 3.06 -17.24
CA ALA A 54 9.20 2.33 -17.94
C ALA A 54 9.41 2.85 -19.37
N TRP A 55 8.32 3.11 -20.09
CA TRP A 55 8.35 3.67 -21.44
C TRP A 55 8.93 5.08 -21.48
N LEU A 56 8.57 5.94 -20.52
CA LEU A 56 9.10 7.30 -20.40
C LEU A 56 10.59 7.28 -20.04
N ALA A 57 11.01 6.41 -19.13
CA ALA A 57 12.42 6.26 -18.75
C ALA A 57 13.30 5.83 -19.94
N LEU A 58 12.77 5.01 -20.85
CA LEU A 58 13.46 4.64 -22.10
C LEU A 58 13.59 5.81 -23.09
N GLN A 59 12.92 6.93 -22.87
CA GLN A 59 13.01 8.13 -23.72
C GLN A 59 13.80 9.26 -23.07
N GLN A 60 14.09 9.17 -21.77
CA GLN A 60 14.85 10.20 -21.08
C GLN A 60 16.34 10.10 -21.42
N PRO A 61 16.98 11.21 -21.84
CA PRO A 61 18.40 11.23 -22.18
C PRO A 61 19.29 11.21 -20.93
N ASP A 62 18.84 11.83 -19.83
CA ASP A 62 19.64 12.01 -18.61
C ASP A 62 18.93 11.47 -17.36
N PRO A 63 19.69 10.91 -16.39
CA PRO A 63 19.16 10.57 -15.07
C PRO A 63 18.57 11.79 -14.34
N THR A 64 17.44 11.58 -13.66
CA THR A 64 16.84 12.58 -12.74
C THR A 64 17.05 12.16 -11.30
N ALA A 65 16.91 13.11 -10.35
CA ALA A 65 16.98 12.81 -8.92
C ALA A 65 15.94 11.76 -8.47
N MET A 66 14.83 11.61 -9.20
CA MET A 66 13.81 10.57 -8.96
C MET A 66 14.30 9.15 -9.28
N ASN A 67 15.20 9.00 -10.25
CA ASN A 67 15.68 7.69 -10.69
C ASN A 67 17.08 7.37 -10.11
N ALA A 68 17.74 8.33 -9.47
CA ALA A 68 19.05 8.16 -8.87
C ALA A 68 19.05 7.00 -7.83
N PRO A 69 19.97 6.02 -7.90
CA PRO A 69 19.96 4.83 -7.05
C PRO A 69 19.90 5.15 -5.54
N GLU A 70 20.61 6.18 -5.10
CA GLU A 70 20.61 6.66 -3.71
C GLU A 70 19.23 7.10 -3.20
N ASN A 71 18.35 7.56 -4.10
CA ASN A 71 17.00 8.00 -3.77
C ASN A 71 15.93 6.92 -3.97
N THR A 72 16.30 5.71 -4.43
CA THR A 72 15.34 4.62 -4.64
C THR A 72 14.92 3.91 -3.34
N VAL A 73 15.71 4.02 -2.28
CA VAL A 73 15.44 3.36 -1.00
C VAL A 73 14.68 4.29 -0.07
N ALA A 74 13.40 3.98 0.19
CA ALA A 74 12.52 4.76 1.06
C ALA A 74 12.80 4.57 2.57
N VAL A 75 13.90 5.12 3.09
CA VAL A 75 14.26 5.12 4.52
C VAL A 75 14.43 6.57 5.01
N PRO A 76 13.74 6.98 6.11
CA PRO A 76 13.88 8.33 6.65
C PRO A 76 15.33 8.69 6.97
N GLY A 77 15.80 9.82 6.43
CA GLY A 77 17.16 10.33 6.66
C GLY A 77 18.25 9.69 5.79
N VAL A 78 17.93 8.64 5.02
CA VAL A 78 18.87 8.02 4.05
C VAL A 78 18.69 8.60 2.66
N ASN A 79 17.44 8.90 2.26
CA ASN A 79 17.14 9.58 1.00
C ASN A 79 16.60 10.99 1.22
N ALA A 80 16.75 11.84 0.21
CA ALA A 80 16.30 13.22 0.24
C ALA A 80 14.77 13.41 0.15
N PHE A 81 14.03 12.40 -0.33
CA PHE A 81 12.57 12.39 -0.41
C PHE A 81 11.86 12.13 0.94
N MET A 82 12.59 11.59 1.91
CA MET A 82 12.09 11.28 3.25
C MET A 82 13.05 11.82 4.32
N PRO A 83 13.10 13.15 4.53
CA PRO A 83 13.99 13.75 5.51
C PRO A 83 13.67 13.31 6.93
N LEU A 84 14.67 13.29 7.81
CA LEU A 84 14.49 12.85 9.20
C LEU A 84 13.43 13.69 9.96
N ALA A 85 13.31 14.99 9.64
CA ALA A 85 12.30 15.86 10.25
C ALA A 85 10.85 15.46 9.89
N ALA A 86 10.64 14.69 8.81
CA ALA A 86 9.33 14.14 8.45
C ALA A 86 9.00 12.82 9.17
N ALA A 87 9.99 12.18 9.81
CA ALA A 87 9.86 10.84 10.37
C ALA A 87 8.68 10.68 11.35
N PRO A 88 8.37 11.63 12.26
CA PRO A 88 7.21 11.50 13.15
C PRO A 88 5.89 11.35 12.38
N TYR A 89 5.71 12.13 11.31
CA TYR A 89 4.52 12.10 10.47
C TYR A 89 4.44 10.82 9.64
N VAL A 90 5.59 10.38 9.09
CA VAL A 90 5.72 9.11 8.35
C VAL A 90 5.35 7.92 9.24
N ILE A 91 5.85 7.86 10.48
CA ILE A 91 5.55 6.78 11.42
C ILE A 91 4.05 6.73 11.74
N VAL A 92 3.44 7.87 12.06
CA VAL A 92 1.99 7.94 12.32
C VAL A 92 1.20 7.50 11.09
N ALA A 93 1.56 8.02 9.91
CA ALA A 93 0.91 7.66 8.66
C ALA A 93 1.06 6.16 8.31
N LEU A 94 2.21 5.54 8.62
CA LEU A 94 2.43 4.10 8.40
C LEU A 94 1.58 3.25 9.34
N VAL A 95 1.45 3.64 10.61
CA VAL A 95 0.54 2.97 11.57
C VAL A 95 -0.90 3.05 11.08
N VAL A 96 -1.34 4.23 10.61
CA VAL A 96 -2.67 4.42 10.05
C VAL A 96 -2.86 3.55 8.80
N ALA A 97 -1.94 3.63 7.84
CA ALA A 97 -2.03 2.91 6.58
C ALA A 97 -2.05 1.39 6.76
N THR A 98 -1.18 0.83 7.60
CA THR A 98 -1.14 -0.62 7.84
C THR A 98 -2.30 -1.07 8.72
N GLY A 99 -2.61 -0.32 9.78
CA GLY A 99 -3.72 -0.65 10.68
C GLY A 99 -5.07 -0.65 9.98
N VAL A 100 -5.33 0.34 9.12
CA VAL A 100 -6.59 0.44 8.36
C VAL A 100 -6.70 -0.64 7.27
N HIS A 101 -5.59 -0.98 6.62
CA HIS A 101 -5.53 -2.07 5.64
C HIS A 101 -5.95 -3.39 6.29
N GLU A 102 -5.28 -3.75 7.39
CA GLU A 102 -5.53 -4.99 8.10
C GLU A 102 -6.91 -5.03 8.77
N PHE A 103 -7.38 -3.88 9.26
CA PHE A 103 -8.75 -3.74 9.73
C PHE A 103 -9.78 -4.09 8.64
N GLY A 104 -9.51 -3.73 7.39
CA GLY A 104 -10.34 -4.11 6.24
C GLY A 104 -10.46 -5.63 6.09
N HIS A 105 -9.33 -6.33 6.08
CA HIS A 105 -9.31 -7.79 6.04
C HIS A 105 -10.04 -8.41 7.23
N ALA A 106 -9.79 -7.92 8.45
CA ALA A 106 -10.43 -8.44 9.66
C ALA A 106 -11.96 -8.31 9.58
N ILE A 107 -12.48 -7.14 9.22
CA ILE A 107 -13.92 -6.91 9.12
C ILE A 107 -14.55 -7.76 8.01
N ALA A 108 -13.88 -7.89 6.87
CA ALA A 108 -14.35 -8.78 5.80
C ALA A 108 -14.39 -10.25 6.26
N CYS A 109 -13.36 -10.73 6.96
CA CYS A 109 -13.37 -12.07 7.54
C CYS A 109 -14.55 -12.25 8.50
N ARG A 110 -14.78 -11.31 9.41
CA ARG A 110 -15.90 -11.39 10.37
C ARG A 110 -17.26 -11.34 9.69
N ARG A 111 -17.42 -10.51 8.65
CA ARG A 111 -18.66 -10.42 7.86
C ARG A 111 -18.97 -11.71 7.11
N GLU A 112 -17.93 -12.37 6.59
CA GLU A 112 -18.04 -13.64 5.84
C GLU A 112 -18.02 -14.88 6.75
N ALA A 113 -18.13 -14.71 8.08
CA ALA A 113 -18.05 -15.78 9.08
C ALA A 113 -16.73 -16.59 9.04
N ILE A 114 -15.66 -15.98 8.55
CA ILE A 114 -14.31 -16.55 8.52
C ILE A 114 -13.60 -16.18 9.84
N PRO A 115 -13.13 -17.17 10.63
CA PRO A 115 -12.36 -16.90 11.83
C PRO A 115 -11.05 -16.18 11.52
N VAL A 116 -10.64 -15.23 12.37
CA VAL A 116 -9.28 -14.67 12.33
C VAL A 116 -8.41 -15.53 13.26
N ARG A 117 -7.40 -16.18 12.69
CA ARG A 117 -6.50 -17.07 13.44
C ARG A 117 -5.57 -16.27 14.34
N GLU A 118 -5.00 -15.21 13.78
CA GLU A 118 -3.98 -14.39 14.43
C GLU A 118 -4.01 -12.99 13.83
N SER A 119 -3.86 -11.97 14.66
CA SER A 119 -3.56 -10.61 14.22
C SER A 119 -2.47 -10.01 15.09
N GLY A 120 -1.72 -9.05 14.55
CA GLY A 120 -0.61 -8.48 15.29
C GLY A 120 0.03 -7.27 14.64
N ILE A 121 1.05 -6.76 15.32
CA ILE A 121 1.90 -5.66 14.90
C ILE A 121 3.36 -6.09 15.06
N ALA A 122 4.16 -5.82 14.05
CA ALA A 122 5.61 -5.95 14.05
C ALA A 122 6.25 -4.60 14.38
N LEU A 123 7.10 -4.58 15.41
CA LEU A 123 7.81 -3.40 15.88
C LEU A 123 9.33 -3.58 15.71
N LEU A 124 9.95 -2.76 14.87
CA LEU A 124 11.42 -2.70 14.74
C LEU A 124 12.03 -2.06 16.01
N PHE A 125 13.08 -2.71 16.53
CA PHE A 125 13.71 -2.47 17.83
C PHE A 125 12.72 -2.41 19.01
N GLY A 126 11.53 -2.99 18.85
CA GLY A 126 10.45 -2.94 19.85
C GLY A 126 9.72 -1.59 19.95
N VAL A 127 10.05 -0.60 19.11
CA VAL A 127 9.51 0.77 19.21
C VAL A 127 8.88 1.25 17.90
N ILE A 128 9.51 0.98 16.76
CA ILE A 128 9.09 1.55 15.47
C ILE A 128 8.10 0.60 14.79
N PRO A 129 6.83 0.99 14.58
CA PRO A 129 5.85 0.14 13.93
C PRO A 129 6.23 -0.08 12.46
N LEU A 130 6.46 -1.34 12.10
CA LEU A 130 6.90 -1.76 10.78
C LEU A 130 5.71 -2.22 9.93
N ALA A 131 4.84 -3.06 10.50
CA ALA A 131 3.67 -3.59 9.82
C ALA A 131 2.62 -4.06 10.82
N ALA A 132 1.33 -3.93 10.46
CA ALA A 132 0.26 -4.72 11.06
C ALA A 132 -0.01 -5.95 10.17
N TYR A 133 -0.62 -6.99 10.73
CA TYR A 133 -1.10 -8.13 9.95
C TYR A 133 -2.35 -8.77 10.55
N VAL A 134 -3.19 -9.34 9.69
CA VAL A 134 -4.34 -10.19 10.02
C VAL A 134 -4.25 -11.47 9.19
N LEU A 135 -4.25 -12.62 9.87
CA LEU A 135 -4.22 -13.94 9.27
C LEU A 135 -5.60 -14.59 9.39
N PRO A 136 -6.32 -14.74 8.26
CA PRO A 136 -7.55 -15.53 8.21
C PRO A 136 -7.28 -16.99 8.60
N GLY A 137 -8.30 -17.65 9.14
CA GLY A 137 -8.30 -19.09 9.39
C GLY A 137 -8.51 -19.90 8.12
N GLU A 138 -8.37 -21.22 8.25
CA GLU A 138 -8.45 -22.20 7.14
C GLU A 138 -9.80 -22.18 6.41
N ALA A 139 -10.88 -21.77 7.09
CA ALA A 139 -12.20 -21.62 6.49
C ALA A 139 -12.23 -20.67 5.27
N LEU A 140 -11.24 -19.79 5.12
CA LEU A 140 -11.08 -18.97 3.91
C LEU A 140 -10.85 -19.83 2.66
N ASP A 141 -10.14 -20.96 2.77
CA ASP A 141 -9.78 -21.81 1.63
C ASP A 141 -10.99 -22.51 1.01
N ASP A 142 -12.00 -22.81 1.82
CA ASP A 142 -13.26 -23.43 1.37
C ASP A 142 -14.38 -22.40 1.11
N ALA A 143 -14.15 -21.13 1.46
CA ALA A 143 -15.15 -20.09 1.32
C ALA A 143 -15.57 -19.86 -0.16
N PRO A 144 -16.82 -19.39 -0.38
CA PRO A 144 -17.26 -18.98 -1.71
C PRO A 144 -16.31 -17.94 -2.32
N ARG A 145 -16.16 -18.00 -3.64
CA ARG A 145 -15.24 -17.09 -4.37
C ARG A 145 -15.48 -15.62 -4.05
N ARG A 146 -16.75 -15.20 -3.95
CA ARG A 146 -17.11 -13.82 -3.61
C ARG A 146 -16.60 -13.44 -2.22
N SER A 147 -16.75 -14.31 -1.23
CA SER A 147 -16.24 -14.10 0.13
C SER A 147 -14.71 -13.93 0.13
N LYS A 148 -13.99 -14.79 -0.61
CA LYS A 148 -12.53 -14.66 -0.78
C LYS A 148 -12.14 -13.33 -1.42
N LEU A 149 -12.83 -12.94 -2.49
CA LEU A 149 -12.59 -11.67 -3.18
C LEU A 149 -12.85 -10.47 -2.26
N ARG A 150 -13.94 -10.49 -1.49
CA ARG A 150 -14.25 -9.47 -0.48
C ARG A 150 -13.15 -9.33 0.57
N VAL A 151 -12.65 -10.46 1.09
CA VAL A 151 -11.54 -10.48 2.06
C VAL A 151 -10.29 -9.85 1.48
N PHE A 152 -9.84 -10.26 0.29
CA PHE A 152 -8.61 -9.71 -0.30
C PHE A 152 -8.76 -8.24 -0.75
N ALA A 153 -9.95 -7.81 -1.15
CA ALA A 153 -10.15 -6.45 -1.65
C ALA A 153 -10.38 -5.39 -0.56
N ALA A 154 -10.85 -5.78 0.63
CA ALA A 154 -11.26 -4.83 1.67
C ALA A 154 -10.12 -3.94 2.18
N GLY A 155 -8.90 -4.47 2.35
CA GLY A 155 -7.75 -3.69 2.81
C GLY A 155 -7.37 -2.56 1.85
N VAL A 156 -7.25 -2.89 0.56
CA VAL A 156 -6.97 -1.92 -0.52
C VAL A 156 -8.02 -0.81 -0.55
N ALA A 157 -9.30 -1.16 -0.48
CA ALA A 157 -10.38 -0.16 -0.53
C ALA A 157 -10.37 0.78 0.68
N ASN A 158 -10.13 0.26 1.88
CA ASN A 158 -10.02 1.07 3.09
C ASN A 158 -8.85 2.06 3.00
N ASN A 159 -7.72 1.61 2.47
CA ASN A 159 -6.55 2.46 2.30
C ASN A 159 -6.75 3.54 1.25
N VAL A 160 -7.40 3.22 0.13
CA VAL A 160 -7.79 4.23 -0.86
C VAL A 160 -8.76 5.24 -0.24
N LEU A 161 -9.73 4.80 0.57
CA LEU A 161 -10.65 5.72 1.27
C LEU A 161 -9.89 6.66 2.20
N VAL A 162 -9.00 6.15 3.04
CA VAL A 162 -8.18 7.00 3.92
C VAL A 162 -7.31 7.94 3.11
N ALA A 163 -6.74 7.50 2.00
CA ALA A 163 -5.95 8.36 1.13
C ALA A 163 -6.77 9.52 0.58
N VAL A 164 -7.98 9.25 0.11
CA VAL A 164 -8.92 10.27 -0.40
C VAL A 164 -9.33 11.24 0.72
N LEU A 165 -9.63 10.73 1.92
CA LEU A 165 -10.01 11.59 3.06
C LEU A 165 -8.86 12.45 3.55
N ALA A 166 -7.64 11.91 3.61
CA ALA A 166 -6.45 12.66 4.00
C ALA A 166 -6.07 13.70 2.94
N LEU A 167 -6.22 13.38 1.65
CA LEU A 167 -6.07 14.34 0.57
C LEU A 167 -7.13 15.44 0.65
N ALA A 168 -8.39 15.10 0.94
CA ALA A 168 -9.47 16.08 1.14
C ALA A 168 -9.16 17.01 2.34
N ALA A 169 -8.53 16.49 3.39
CA ALA A 169 -8.12 17.29 4.55
C ALA A 169 -7.05 18.34 4.23
N LEU A 170 -6.27 18.18 3.14
CA LEU A 170 -5.33 19.20 2.65
C LEU A 170 -6.02 20.38 1.96
N PHE A 171 -7.33 20.30 1.70
CA PHE A 171 -8.11 21.44 1.22
C PHE A 171 -8.80 22.21 2.36
N ALA A 172 -8.58 21.82 3.62
CA ALA A 172 -9.12 22.53 4.77
C ALA A 172 -8.40 23.87 4.99
N PRO A 173 -9.06 24.93 5.49
CA PRO A 173 -8.42 26.23 5.70
C PRO A 173 -7.24 26.24 6.68
N VAL A 174 -7.12 25.18 7.50
CA VAL A 174 -6.10 25.03 8.55
C VAL A 174 -4.89 24.23 8.09
N THR A 175 -4.90 23.72 6.85
CA THR A 175 -3.80 22.99 6.23
C THR A 175 -3.25 23.79 5.04
N GLY A 176 -1.99 23.55 4.68
CA GLY A 176 -1.43 24.00 3.41
C GLY A 176 -2.00 23.20 2.25
N SER A 177 -1.82 23.66 1.01
CA SER A 177 -2.40 22.97 -0.15
C SER A 177 -1.66 21.65 -0.46
N PRO A 178 -2.32 20.70 -1.14
CA PRO A 178 -1.64 19.49 -1.63
C PRO A 178 -0.43 19.81 -2.51
N THR A 179 -0.53 20.88 -3.30
CA THR A 179 0.56 21.34 -4.18
C THR A 179 1.74 21.85 -3.38
N ASP A 180 1.53 22.63 -2.33
CA ASP A 180 2.63 23.14 -1.49
C ASP A 180 3.38 22.00 -0.82
N ALA A 181 2.64 21.04 -0.25
CA ALA A 181 3.23 19.86 0.36
C ALA A 181 4.01 19.03 -0.67
N PHE A 182 3.43 18.80 -1.85
CA PHE A 182 4.10 18.06 -2.92
C PHE A 182 5.38 18.76 -3.39
N MET A 183 5.32 20.07 -3.65
CA MET A 183 6.49 20.84 -4.09
C MET A 183 7.58 20.86 -3.02
N GLN A 184 7.21 20.91 -1.75
CA GLN A 184 8.17 20.87 -0.65
C GLN A 184 8.91 19.53 -0.55
N TYR A 185 8.23 18.40 -0.74
CA TYR A 185 8.82 17.06 -0.60
C TYR A 185 9.48 16.53 -1.89
N PHE A 186 8.88 16.80 -3.04
CA PHE A 186 9.23 16.19 -4.33
C PHE A 186 9.58 17.21 -5.41
N GLY A 187 9.18 18.47 -5.27
CA GLY A 187 9.35 19.50 -6.31
C GLY A 187 10.80 19.69 -6.74
N TRP A 188 11.73 19.71 -5.78
CA TRP A 188 13.18 19.86 -6.03
C TRP A 188 13.74 18.82 -7.01
N ALA A 189 13.20 17.60 -7.02
CA ALA A 189 13.65 16.53 -7.90
C ALA A 189 13.15 16.67 -9.35
N VAL A 190 12.11 17.47 -9.55
CA VAL A 190 11.47 17.70 -10.86
C VAL A 190 11.88 19.05 -11.44
N SER A 191 11.89 20.11 -10.63
CA SER A 191 12.20 21.48 -11.07
C SER A 191 13.68 21.83 -10.99
N GLY A 192 14.51 20.97 -10.40
CA GLY A 192 15.82 21.35 -9.89
C GLY A 192 15.68 22.20 -8.62
N GLY A 193 16.60 22.02 -7.67
CA GLY A 193 16.57 22.73 -6.39
C GLY A 193 17.25 21.97 -5.26
N ALA A 194 17.19 22.54 -4.06
CA ALA A 194 17.71 21.91 -2.86
C ALA A 194 16.65 21.00 -2.20
N PRO A 195 17.06 19.87 -1.60
CA PRO A 195 16.14 18.99 -0.89
C PRO A 195 15.55 19.67 0.36
N PRO A 196 14.39 19.19 0.85
CA PRO A 196 13.73 19.73 2.05
C PRO A 196 14.62 19.74 3.29
N THR A 197 14.54 20.84 4.05
CA THR A 197 15.25 21.02 5.32
C THR A 197 14.28 20.84 6.49
N ALA A 198 14.81 20.70 7.71
CA ALA A 198 13.98 20.64 8.91
C ALA A 198 13.11 21.90 9.08
N GLY A 199 13.65 23.08 8.75
CA GLY A 199 12.92 24.34 8.80
C GLY A 199 11.78 24.41 7.79
N SER A 200 12.01 23.94 6.54
CA SER A 200 10.97 23.97 5.51
C SER A 200 9.85 22.95 5.77
N ILE A 201 10.17 21.79 6.36
CA ILE A 201 9.17 20.81 6.81
C ILE A 201 8.35 21.37 7.98
N ALA A 202 9.00 22.04 8.94
CA ALA A 202 8.29 22.68 10.05
C ALA A 202 7.35 23.78 9.55
N ALA A 203 7.76 24.55 8.54
CA ALA A 203 6.96 25.62 7.93
C ALA A 203 5.66 25.11 7.26
N LEU A 204 5.61 23.87 6.77
CA LEU A 204 4.36 23.28 6.27
C LEU A 204 3.29 23.12 7.36
N GLY A 205 3.68 23.05 8.63
CA GLY A 205 2.79 22.79 9.75
C GLY A 205 2.45 21.31 9.94
N ALA A 206 2.17 20.93 11.19
CA ALA A 206 1.94 19.53 11.56
C ALA A 206 0.71 18.92 10.85
N GLY A 207 -0.38 19.69 10.71
CA GLY A 207 -1.61 19.23 10.05
C GLY A 207 -1.38 18.87 8.59
N THR A 208 -0.69 19.74 7.84
CA THR A 208 -0.33 19.51 6.43
C THR A 208 0.57 18.30 6.29
N ASN A 209 1.61 18.19 7.12
CA ASN A 209 2.52 17.05 7.08
C ASN A 209 1.81 15.72 7.38
N LEU A 210 0.96 15.68 8.40
CA LEU A 210 0.19 14.48 8.75
C LEU A 210 -0.78 14.08 7.64
N ALA A 211 -1.55 15.04 7.11
CA ALA A 211 -2.51 14.78 6.05
C ALA A 211 -1.80 14.32 4.77
N PHE A 212 -0.69 14.96 4.38
CA PHE A 212 0.10 14.59 3.21
C PHE A 212 0.71 13.19 3.32
N TRP A 213 1.42 12.88 4.41
CA TRP A 213 2.03 11.56 4.58
C TRP A 213 0.99 10.47 4.77
N THR A 214 -0.14 10.74 5.43
CA THR A 214 -1.25 9.78 5.54
C THR A 214 -1.85 9.50 4.16
N ALA A 215 -2.10 10.54 3.36
CA ALA A 215 -2.60 10.38 2.01
C ALA A 215 -1.64 9.53 1.16
N LEU A 216 -0.35 9.88 1.17
CA LEU A 216 0.68 9.22 0.38
C LEU A 216 0.90 7.77 0.81
N LEU A 217 1.08 7.48 2.10
CA LEU A 217 1.36 6.13 2.58
C LEU A 217 0.13 5.22 2.52
N SER A 218 -1.08 5.73 2.80
CA SER A 218 -2.30 4.94 2.61
C SER A 218 -2.51 4.60 1.14
N ALA A 219 -2.32 5.56 0.22
CA ALA A 219 -2.38 5.30 -1.21
C ALA A 219 -1.32 4.24 -1.62
N ASN A 220 -0.07 4.42 -1.20
CA ASN A 220 1.01 3.48 -1.53
C ASN A 220 0.74 2.07 -1.01
N VAL A 221 0.37 1.90 0.26
CA VAL A 221 0.06 0.56 0.82
C VAL A 221 -1.11 -0.08 0.08
N GLY A 222 -2.16 0.68 -0.26
CA GLY A 222 -3.30 0.17 -1.02
C GLY A 222 -2.93 -0.23 -2.45
N LEU A 223 -2.28 0.67 -3.19
CA LEU A 223 -1.88 0.46 -4.59
C LEU A 223 -0.84 -0.67 -4.73
N MET A 224 0.13 -0.74 -3.81
CA MET A 224 1.09 -1.85 -3.78
C MET A 224 0.35 -3.18 -3.57
N ASN A 225 -0.56 -3.27 -2.60
CA ASN A 225 -1.34 -4.49 -2.40
C ASN A 225 -2.29 -4.82 -3.56
N ALA A 226 -2.66 -3.85 -4.40
CA ALA A 226 -3.43 -4.09 -5.62
C ALA A 226 -2.60 -4.69 -6.77
N LEU A 227 -1.26 -4.68 -6.71
CA LEU A 227 -0.41 -5.25 -7.75
C LEU A 227 -0.70 -6.75 -7.97
N PRO A 228 -0.61 -7.25 -9.22
CA PRO A 228 -0.85 -8.66 -9.56
C PRO A 228 0.35 -9.56 -9.21
N VAL A 229 0.84 -9.46 -7.98
CA VAL A 229 1.98 -10.22 -7.46
C VAL A 229 1.48 -11.23 -6.44
N SER A 230 1.92 -12.48 -6.53
CA SER A 230 1.41 -13.62 -5.76
C SER A 230 1.35 -13.44 -4.24
N ILE A 231 2.24 -12.64 -3.66
CA ILE A 231 2.32 -12.41 -2.21
C ILE A 231 1.32 -11.35 -1.74
N LEU A 232 0.82 -10.53 -2.66
CA LEU A 232 -0.06 -9.38 -2.41
C LEU A 232 -1.53 -9.75 -2.67
N ASP A 233 -2.45 -8.93 -2.17
CA ASP A 233 -3.89 -9.14 -2.30
C ASP A 233 -4.35 -9.21 -3.77
N GLY A 234 -3.83 -8.33 -4.62
CA GLY A 234 -4.15 -8.28 -6.05
C GLY A 234 -3.70 -9.54 -6.80
N GLY A 235 -2.60 -10.17 -6.40
CA GLY A 235 -2.22 -11.48 -6.94
C GLY A 235 -3.19 -12.59 -6.58
N ARG A 236 -3.78 -12.56 -5.38
CA ARG A 236 -4.81 -13.52 -4.94
C ARG A 236 -6.12 -13.29 -5.68
N VAL A 237 -6.54 -12.03 -5.85
CA VAL A 237 -7.70 -11.66 -6.67
C VAL A 237 -7.51 -12.08 -8.12
N LEU A 238 -6.34 -11.82 -8.73
CA LEU A 238 -6.02 -12.28 -10.08
C LEU A 238 -6.09 -13.81 -10.18
N SER A 239 -5.59 -14.54 -9.18
CA SER A 239 -5.68 -16.01 -9.15
C SER A 239 -7.13 -16.49 -9.19
N LEU A 240 -8.01 -15.90 -8.38
CA LEU A 240 -9.44 -16.25 -8.36
C LEU A 240 -10.16 -15.85 -9.65
N GLY A 241 -9.80 -14.71 -10.23
CA GLY A 241 -10.34 -14.25 -11.52
C GLY A 241 -9.92 -15.16 -12.68
N LEU A 242 -8.67 -15.62 -12.68
CA LEU A 242 -8.19 -16.63 -13.64
C LEU A 242 -9.02 -17.92 -13.53
N GLU A 243 -9.24 -18.41 -12.30
CA GLU A 243 -10.05 -19.61 -12.06
C GLU A 243 -11.49 -19.48 -12.58
N SER A 244 -12.11 -18.29 -12.49
CA SER A 244 -13.49 -18.08 -12.94
C SER A 244 -13.62 -18.14 -14.47
N ILE A 245 -12.63 -17.65 -15.21
CA ILE A 245 -12.59 -17.71 -16.69
C ILE A 245 -12.05 -19.05 -17.22
N GLY A 246 -11.85 -20.05 -16.33
CA GLY A 246 -11.32 -21.37 -16.70
C GLY A 246 -9.86 -21.36 -17.13
N ARG A 247 -9.10 -20.31 -16.82
CA ARG A 247 -7.68 -20.18 -17.18
C ARG A 247 -6.78 -20.02 -15.97
N PRO A 248 -5.52 -20.41 -16.09
CA PRO A 248 -5.12 -21.62 -16.76
C PRO A 248 -5.66 -22.88 -16.03
N ARG A 249 -5.89 -23.95 -16.79
CA ARG A 249 -6.59 -25.18 -16.34
C ARG A 249 -5.94 -25.96 -15.18
N THR A 250 -4.72 -25.62 -14.76
CA THR A 250 -4.04 -26.29 -13.65
C THR A 250 -3.51 -25.28 -12.63
N ALA A 251 -3.51 -25.68 -11.35
CA ALA A 251 -2.99 -24.85 -10.26
C ALA A 251 -1.53 -24.41 -10.51
N ARG A 252 -0.70 -25.29 -11.08
CA ARG A 252 0.69 -24.98 -11.46
C ARG A 252 0.76 -23.84 -12.48
N ARG A 253 0.00 -23.92 -13.58
CA ARG A 253 -0.02 -22.86 -14.59
C ARG A 253 -0.54 -21.55 -14.01
N ARG A 254 -1.50 -21.60 -13.08
CA ARG A 254 -2.08 -20.39 -12.48
C ARG A 254 -1.06 -19.66 -11.64
N ARG A 255 -0.33 -20.40 -10.78
CA ARG A 255 0.81 -19.85 -10.03
C ARG A 255 1.83 -19.25 -10.99
N LEU A 256 2.20 -19.96 -12.06
CA LEU A 256 3.13 -19.44 -13.07
C LEU A 256 2.65 -18.15 -13.72
N THR A 257 1.37 -18.03 -14.08
CA THR A 257 0.81 -16.80 -14.65
C THR A 257 0.89 -15.64 -13.67
N VAL A 258 0.46 -15.83 -12.41
CA VAL A 258 0.52 -14.77 -11.38
C VAL A 258 1.97 -14.37 -11.05
N HIS A 259 2.89 -15.33 -11.02
CA HIS A 259 4.30 -15.02 -10.85
C HIS A 259 4.87 -14.27 -12.06
N ALA A 260 4.53 -14.68 -13.28
CA ALA A 260 4.97 -14.02 -14.50
C ALA A 260 4.47 -12.57 -14.58
N THR A 261 3.21 -12.30 -14.21
CA THR A 261 2.69 -10.92 -14.15
C THR A 261 3.45 -10.08 -13.12
N GLY A 262 3.79 -10.66 -11.97
CA GLY A 262 4.61 -9.99 -10.97
C GLY A 262 6.04 -9.70 -11.46
N ILE A 263 6.67 -10.66 -12.16
CA ILE A 263 8.00 -10.48 -12.77
C ILE A 263 7.97 -9.39 -13.83
N VAL A 264 6.96 -9.36 -14.70
CA VAL A 264 6.83 -8.32 -15.74
C VAL A 264 6.67 -6.94 -15.11
N ALA A 265 5.83 -6.81 -14.08
CA ALA A 265 5.68 -5.55 -13.34
C ALA A 265 7.00 -5.12 -12.69
N LEU A 266 7.73 -6.05 -12.06
CA LEU A 266 9.03 -5.77 -11.46
C LEU A 266 10.07 -5.35 -12.52
N LEU A 267 10.14 -6.04 -13.65
CA LEU A 267 11.05 -5.68 -14.74
C LEU A 267 10.74 -4.30 -15.31
N ALA A 268 9.46 -3.94 -15.43
CA ALA A 268 9.07 -2.60 -15.85
C ALA A 268 9.53 -1.54 -14.84
N VAL A 269 9.43 -1.78 -13.53
CA VAL A 269 9.99 -0.90 -12.50
C VAL A 269 11.52 -0.79 -12.62
N VAL A 270 12.22 -1.92 -12.82
CA VAL A 270 13.68 -1.93 -13.00
C VAL A 270 14.08 -1.11 -14.23
N VAL A 271 13.37 -1.27 -15.35
CA VAL A 271 13.59 -0.46 -16.55
C VAL A 271 13.34 1.01 -16.28
N ALA A 272 12.28 1.36 -15.54
CA ALA A 272 11.97 2.75 -15.19
C ALA A 272 13.10 3.44 -14.41
N VAL A 273 13.81 2.69 -13.56
CA VAL A 273 14.90 3.21 -12.73
C VAL A 273 16.24 3.17 -13.46
N VAL A 274 16.56 2.06 -14.12
CA VAL A 274 17.91 1.77 -14.63
C VAL A 274 18.12 2.32 -16.04
N ALA A 275 17.10 2.36 -16.90
CA ALA A 275 17.26 2.76 -18.29
C ALA A 275 17.92 4.16 -18.49
N PRO A 276 17.59 5.19 -17.68
CA PRO A 276 18.25 6.49 -17.79
C PRO A 276 19.75 6.45 -17.48
N HIS A 277 20.21 5.48 -16.68
CA HIS A 277 21.61 5.35 -16.26
C HIS A 277 22.49 4.56 -17.24
N LEU A 278 21.89 3.81 -18.17
CA LEU A 278 22.64 3.00 -19.14
C LEU A 278 23.05 3.78 -20.41
N ARG A 279 22.60 5.03 -20.54
CA ARG A 279 22.82 5.88 -21.71
C ARG A 279 23.77 7.05 -21.48
N GLY A 280 24.20 7.24 -20.23
CA GLY A 280 25.18 8.25 -19.81
C GLY A 280 26.61 7.73 -19.83
#